data_AF-A0AAU6HK47-F1
#
_entry.id   AF-A0AAU6HK47-F1
#
_cell.length_a   1.000
_cell.length_b   1.000
_cell.length_c   1.000
_cell.angle_alpha   90.00
_cell.angle_beta   90.00
_cell.angle_gamma   90.00
#
_symmetry.space_group_name_H-M   'P 1'
#
loop_
_entity.id
_entity.type
_entity.pdbx_description
1 polymer ?
#
loop_
_entity_poly.entity_id
_entity_poly.type
_entity_poly.pdbx_seq_one_letter_code
_entity_poly.pdbx_strand_id
1 'polypeptide(L)'
;MEITARVRQSSHPHQSIEQAKLARHIVLDVPLDGRLRREAGDALCRPVTDFYELERGEVEGEATCTKCVERAARYGVRVITAAPAQPAEDVEQAPAVHHFGSTREAYNETQCWDDVLDGDVLVIEREQVVGFLRSAWPGAITAAHGELHTFTADPRKIDDGKYAASVELAEQIARDLGAPLAIEQQGVEAELVEPVVDAEQGEATWQGAWIADEDGQQLTFDGTRPDCQQGTLFA
;
A
#
# COMPACT_ATOMS: atom_id res chain seq x y z
N MET A 1 -5.53 36.64 -26.09
CA MET A 1 -4.91 35.89 -24.99
C MET A 1 -5.09 34.43 -25.33
N GLU A 2 -4.02 33.65 -25.38
CA GLU A 2 -4.13 32.20 -25.60
C GLU A 2 -4.59 31.55 -24.29
N ILE A 3 -5.66 30.76 -24.33
CA ILE A 3 -6.19 30.08 -23.16
C ILE A 3 -5.57 28.68 -23.12
N THR A 4 -4.84 28.36 -22.05
CA THR A 4 -4.24 27.05 -21.85
C THR A 4 -4.92 26.28 -20.72
N ALA A 5 -4.96 24.95 -20.86
CA ALA A 5 -5.50 24.03 -19.88
C ALA A 5 -4.73 22.71 -19.89
N ARG A 6 -4.79 21.96 -18.80
CA ARG A 6 -4.14 20.65 -18.64
C ARG A 6 -5.16 19.55 -18.41
N VAL A 7 -4.81 18.32 -18.73
CA VAL A 7 -5.62 17.15 -18.37
C VAL A 7 -5.31 16.72 -16.94
N ARG A 8 -6.34 16.55 -16.12
CA ARG A 8 -6.26 16.04 -14.74
C ARG A 8 -7.22 14.89 -14.55
N GLN A 9 -6.87 13.94 -13.69
CA GLN A 9 -7.76 12.88 -13.27
C GLN A 9 -8.66 13.37 -12.13
N SER A 10 -9.91 12.92 -12.13
CA SER A 10 -10.82 13.24 -11.04
C SER A 10 -11.91 12.21 -10.83
N SER A 11 -12.36 12.11 -9.58
CA SER A 11 -13.46 11.23 -9.17
C SER A 11 -14.73 12.03 -8.86
N HIS A 12 -15.89 11.52 -9.30
CA HIS A 12 -17.20 12.05 -8.92
C HIS A 12 -17.91 11.19 -7.86
N PRO A 13 -18.83 11.78 -7.08
CA PRO A 13 -19.59 11.06 -6.05
C PRO A 13 -20.43 9.87 -6.52
N HIS A 14 -20.79 9.86 -7.80
CA HIS A 14 -21.66 8.83 -8.37
C HIS A 14 -20.94 7.93 -9.38
N GLN A 15 -19.61 8.04 -9.48
CA GLN A 15 -18.81 7.15 -10.32
C GLN A 15 -18.39 5.92 -9.51
N SER A 16 -18.33 4.77 -10.17
CA SER A 16 -17.62 3.62 -9.59
C SER A 16 -16.12 3.90 -9.49
N ILE A 17 -15.41 3.19 -8.62
CA ILE A 17 -13.96 3.30 -8.46
C ILE A 17 -13.23 3.12 -9.81
N GLU A 18 -13.65 2.13 -10.61
CA GLU A 18 -13.09 1.88 -11.94
C GLU A 18 -13.38 3.01 -12.94
N GLN A 19 -14.55 3.64 -12.85
CA GLN A 19 -14.87 4.82 -13.67
C GLN A 19 -14.06 6.06 -13.25
N ALA A 20 -13.85 6.23 -11.94
CA ALA A 20 -13.07 7.33 -11.39
C ALA A 20 -11.60 7.28 -11.85
N LYS A 21 -11.00 6.08 -11.89
CA LYS A 21 -9.63 5.86 -12.40
C LYS A 21 -9.45 6.25 -13.87
N LEU A 22 -10.53 6.25 -14.65
CA LEU A 22 -10.49 6.52 -16.10
C LEU A 22 -11.02 7.91 -16.47
N ALA A 23 -11.59 8.64 -15.51
CA ALA A 23 -12.21 9.94 -15.75
C ALA A 23 -11.14 11.06 -15.79
N ARG A 24 -10.90 11.58 -16.98
CA ARG A 24 -9.91 12.63 -17.27
C ARG A 24 -10.61 13.90 -17.75
N HIS A 25 -10.36 14.99 -17.06
CA HIS A 25 -11.01 16.29 -17.25
C HIS A 25 -10.00 17.35 -17.66
N ILE A 26 -10.45 18.37 -18.40
CA ILE A 26 -9.60 19.51 -18.80
C ILE A 26 -9.75 20.60 -17.73
N VAL A 27 -8.65 20.95 -17.08
CA VAL A 27 -8.58 21.92 -15.98
C VAL A 27 -7.81 23.16 -16.42
N LEU A 28 -8.34 24.32 -16.12
CA LEU A 28 -7.77 25.60 -16.54
C LEU A 28 -6.54 25.98 -15.72
N ASP A 29 -5.48 26.43 -16.42
CA ASP A 29 -4.27 26.97 -15.77
C ASP A 29 -4.43 28.44 -15.38
N VAL A 30 -5.31 29.17 -16.10
CA VAL A 30 -5.60 30.58 -15.87
C VAL A 30 -7.11 30.81 -15.79
N PRO A 31 -7.58 31.74 -14.95
CA PRO A 31 -9.00 32.03 -14.84
C PRO A 31 -9.57 32.56 -16.15
N LEU A 32 -10.82 32.19 -16.42
CA LEU A 32 -11.59 32.65 -17.57
C LEU A 32 -12.65 33.65 -17.15
N ASP A 33 -12.75 34.73 -17.94
CA ASP A 33 -13.77 35.75 -17.81
C ASP A 33 -14.80 35.70 -18.96
N GLY A 34 -15.83 36.55 -18.86
CA GLY A 34 -16.89 36.63 -19.88
C GLY A 34 -17.98 35.57 -19.74
N ARG A 35 -18.35 34.91 -20.87
CA ARG A 35 -19.48 33.95 -20.93
C ARG A 35 -19.18 32.62 -20.24
N LEU A 36 -17.91 32.26 -20.11
CA LEU A 36 -17.45 31.11 -19.35
C LEU A 36 -16.71 31.64 -18.12
N ARG A 37 -17.42 31.75 -16.99
CA ARG A 37 -16.82 32.15 -15.70
C ARG A 37 -16.29 30.90 -15.00
N ARG A 38 -14.97 30.73 -15.02
CA ARG A 38 -14.27 29.60 -14.38
C ARG A 38 -12.99 30.10 -13.74
N GLU A 39 -12.74 29.65 -12.51
CA GLU A 39 -11.50 29.99 -11.82
C GLU A 39 -10.38 29.02 -12.24
N ALA A 40 -9.13 29.41 -11.97
CA ALA A 40 -8.00 28.50 -12.18
C ALA A 40 -8.17 27.27 -11.26
N GLY A 41 -7.93 26.07 -11.79
CA GLY A 41 -8.19 24.82 -11.09
C GLY A 41 -9.60 24.26 -11.26
N ASP A 42 -10.54 24.99 -11.88
CA ASP A 42 -11.81 24.40 -12.29
C ASP A 42 -11.66 23.53 -13.53
N ALA A 43 -12.38 22.41 -13.55
CA ALA A 43 -12.60 21.68 -14.79
C ALA A 43 -13.54 22.47 -15.73
N LEU A 44 -13.30 22.36 -17.03
CA LEU A 44 -14.17 22.98 -18.03
C LEU A 44 -15.61 22.52 -17.91
N CYS A 45 -15.87 21.28 -17.48
CA CYS A 45 -17.23 20.77 -17.32
C CYS A 45 -17.93 21.25 -16.03
N ARG A 46 -17.23 21.36 -14.89
CA ARG A 46 -17.79 21.60 -13.55
C ARG A 46 -16.77 22.30 -12.64
N PRO A 47 -17.22 23.08 -11.63
CA PRO A 47 -16.32 23.67 -10.66
C PRO A 47 -15.57 22.61 -9.85
N VAL A 48 -14.39 22.95 -9.33
CA VAL A 48 -13.54 22.04 -8.54
C VAL A 48 -14.27 21.44 -7.32
N THR A 49 -15.25 22.15 -6.76
CA THR A 49 -16.06 21.72 -5.61
C THR A 49 -16.97 20.52 -5.89
N ASP A 50 -17.21 20.18 -7.16
CA ASP A 50 -18.07 19.06 -7.57
C ASP A 50 -17.28 17.74 -7.75
N PHE A 51 -16.00 17.74 -7.40
CA PHE A 51 -15.09 16.59 -7.49
C PHE A 51 -14.65 16.17 -6.07
N TYR A 52 -14.55 14.87 -5.83
CA TYR A 52 -14.00 14.36 -4.57
C TYR A 52 -12.49 14.56 -4.53
N GLU A 53 -11.83 14.23 -5.64
CA GLU A 53 -10.41 14.45 -5.86
C GLU A 53 -10.23 15.00 -7.26
N LEU A 54 -9.50 16.11 -7.38
CA LEU A 54 -9.00 16.63 -8.64
C LEU A 54 -7.48 16.68 -8.49
N GLU A 55 -6.79 15.69 -9.05
CA GLU A 55 -5.35 15.58 -8.89
C GLU A 55 -4.66 16.82 -9.46
N ARG A 56 -3.73 17.40 -8.70
CA ARG A 56 -2.93 18.55 -9.15
C ARG A 56 -1.74 18.14 -10.03
N GLY A 57 -1.53 16.84 -10.23
CA GLY A 57 -0.47 16.23 -11.04
C GLY A 57 -0.83 16.15 -12.53
N GLU A 58 0.18 16.22 -13.40
CA GLU A 58 -0.04 16.06 -14.85
C GLU A 58 -0.46 14.62 -15.12
N VAL A 59 -1.60 14.42 -15.76
CA VAL A 59 -2.10 13.09 -16.06
C VAL A 59 -1.90 12.81 -17.54
N GLU A 60 -1.41 11.62 -17.83
CA GLU A 60 -1.16 11.18 -19.19
C GLU A 60 -2.45 10.91 -19.96
N GLY A 61 -2.37 11.21 -21.26
CA GLY A 61 -3.41 10.90 -22.22
C GLY A 61 -4.47 11.99 -22.39
N GLU A 62 -5.46 11.66 -23.21
CA GLU A 62 -6.50 12.60 -23.62
C GLU A 62 -7.61 12.73 -22.56
N ALA A 63 -8.28 13.88 -22.56
CA ALA A 63 -9.46 14.09 -21.74
C ALA A 63 -10.60 13.17 -22.19
N THR A 64 -11.09 12.32 -21.30
CA THR A 64 -12.19 11.39 -21.57
C THR A 64 -13.56 12.04 -21.35
N CYS A 65 -13.62 13.18 -20.65
CA CYS A 65 -14.85 13.91 -20.44
C CYS A 65 -15.30 14.66 -21.72
N THR A 66 -16.33 14.15 -22.40
CA THR A 66 -16.90 14.74 -23.63
C THR A 66 -17.25 16.23 -23.47
N LYS A 67 -17.81 16.63 -22.32
CA LYS A 67 -18.16 18.04 -22.05
C LYS A 67 -16.94 18.95 -21.97
N CYS A 68 -15.81 18.44 -21.47
CA CYS A 68 -14.56 19.19 -21.44
C CYS A 68 -14.05 19.41 -22.87
N VAL A 69 -14.00 18.35 -23.68
CA VAL A 69 -13.53 18.40 -25.08
C VAL A 69 -14.38 19.36 -25.92
N GLU A 70 -15.70 19.27 -25.83
CA GLU A 70 -16.62 20.18 -26.55
C GLU A 70 -16.43 21.64 -26.15
N ARG A 71 -16.26 21.92 -24.85
CA ARG A 71 -16.05 23.29 -24.35
C ARG A 71 -14.67 23.81 -24.76
N ALA A 72 -13.63 22.99 -24.69
CA ALA A 72 -12.30 23.36 -25.14
C ALA A 72 -12.31 23.78 -26.62
N ALA A 73 -12.93 22.96 -27.48
CA ALA A 73 -13.10 23.29 -28.90
C ALA A 73 -13.92 24.56 -29.12
N ARG A 74 -15.03 24.75 -28.39
CA ARG A 74 -15.91 25.92 -28.52
C ARG A 74 -15.21 27.23 -28.16
N TYR A 75 -14.34 27.22 -27.16
CA TYR A 75 -13.67 28.42 -26.66
C TYR A 75 -12.22 28.55 -27.14
N GLY A 76 -11.76 27.65 -28.02
CA GLY A 76 -10.39 27.66 -28.54
C GLY A 76 -9.34 27.45 -27.45
N VAL A 77 -9.66 26.66 -26.42
CA VAL A 77 -8.73 26.33 -25.33
C VAL A 77 -7.69 25.36 -25.87
N ARG A 78 -6.41 25.74 -25.76
CA ARG A 78 -5.29 24.86 -26.06
C ARG A 78 -5.08 23.90 -24.89
N VAL A 79 -5.29 22.62 -25.13
CA VAL A 79 -5.04 21.57 -24.14
C VAL A 79 -3.59 21.14 -24.23
N ILE A 80 -2.87 21.28 -23.13
CA ILE A 80 -1.53 20.74 -22.93
C ILE A 80 -1.71 19.36 -22.31
N THR A 81 -1.54 18.32 -23.11
CA THR A 81 -1.40 16.95 -22.61
C THR A 81 0.08 16.75 -22.25
N ALA A 82 0.35 16.08 -21.13
CA ALA A 82 1.68 15.54 -20.92
C ALA A 82 2.04 14.67 -22.14
N ALA A 83 3.29 14.77 -22.60
CA ALA A 83 3.80 13.75 -23.51
C ALA A 83 3.59 12.40 -22.81
N PRO A 84 3.21 11.33 -23.52
CA PRO A 84 3.20 10.01 -22.90
C PRO A 84 4.59 9.82 -22.29
N ALA A 85 4.70 9.63 -20.97
CA ALA A 85 5.88 8.93 -20.52
C ALA A 85 5.88 7.63 -21.32
N GLN A 86 7.07 7.27 -21.81
CA GLN A 86 7.25 5.92 -22.29
C GLN A 86 6.64 5.03 -21.20
N PRO A 87 5.72 4.09 -21.53
CA PRO A 87 5.27 3.13 -20.53
C PRO A 87 6.55 2.64 -19.86
N ALA A 88 6.61 2.68 -18.53
CA ALA A 88 7.66 2.01 -17.81
C ALA A 88 7.56 0.56 -18.26
N GLU A 89 8.32 0.21 -19.29
CA GLU A 89 8.57 -1.16 -19.66
C GLU A 89 9.09 -1.76 -18.35
N ASP A 90 8.49 -2.85 -17.90
CA ASP A 90 9.07 -3.72 -16.88
C ASP A 90 10.42 -4.19 -17.45
N VAL A 91 11.40 -3.31 -17.46
CA VAL A 91 12.79 -3.68 -17.58
C VAL A 91 12.99 -4.46 -16.30
N GLU A 92 13.10 -5.78 -16.41
CA GLU A 92 13.64 -6.66 -15.37
C GLU A 92 14.97 -6.06 -14.92
N GLN A 93 14.91 -5.10 -14.01
CA GLN A 93 16.07 -4.53 -13.36
C GLN A 93 16.50 -5.59 -12.36
N ALA A 94 17.76 -5.98 -12.44
CA ALA A 94 18.34 -6.85 -11.45
C ALA A 94 18.13 -6.20 -10.07
N PRO A 95 17.66 -6.95 -9.06
CA PRO A 95 17.35 -6.39 -7.75
C PRO A 95 18.60 -5.77 -7.13
N ALA A 96 18.48 -4.53 -6.66
CA ALA A 96 19.56 -3.87 -5.93
C ALA A 96 19.67 -4.44 -4.51
N VAL A 97 20.82 -4.23 -3.88
CA VAL A 97 21.08 -4.68 -2.51
C VAL A 97 21.28 -3.47 -1.62
N HIS A 98 20.46 -3.35 -0.58
CA HIS A 98 20.52 -2.28 0.40
C HIS A 98 20.89 -2.83 1.78
N HIS A 99 21.81 -2.16 2.46
CA HIS A 99 22.27 -2.54 3.79
C HIS A 99 21.74 -1.55 4.83
N PHE A 100 21.16 -2.07 5.91
CA PHE A 100 20.61 -1.28 7.00
C PHE A 100 21.22 -1.68 8.35
N GLY A 101 21.21 -0.75 9.31
CA GLY A 101 21.70 -0.98 10.66
C GLY A 101 20.74 -1.77 11.54
N SER A 102 19.43 -1.77 11.20
CA SER A 102 18.39 -2.53 11.92
C SER A 102 17.18 -2.87 11.04
N THR A 103 16.38 -3.86 11.44
CA THR A 103 15.14 -4.21 10.71
C THR A 103 14.08 -3.10 10.76
N ARG A 104 14.03 -2.33 11.86
CA ARG A 104 13.15 -1.16 11.97
C ARG A 104 13.51 -0.04 10.99
N GLU A 105 14.81 0.22 10.85
CA GLU A 105 15.31 1.18 9.86
C GLU A 105 14.95 0.73 8.46
N ALA A 106 15.28 -0.52 8.10
CA ALA A 106 14.89 -1.10 6.80
C ALA A 106 13.39 -0.97 6.54
N TYR A 107 12.55 -1.26 7.54
CA TYR A 107 11.10 -1.13 7.42
C TYR A 107 10.69 0.32 7.10
N ASN A 108 11.17 1.29 7.87
CA ASN A 108 10.81 2.70 7.67
C ASN A 108 11.30 3.24 6.31
N GLU A 109 12.52 2.89 5.90
CA GLU A 109 13.09 3.35 4.64
C GLU A 109 12.29 2.82 3.44
N THR A 110 11.79 1.58 3.51
CA THR A 110 10.91 1.03 2.44
C THR A 110 9.58 1.78 2.29
N GLN A 111 9.18 2.62 3.25
CA GLN A 111 7.95 3.42 3.18
C GLN A 111 8.17 4.84 2.68
N CYS A 112 9.41 5.34 2.71
CA CYS A 112 9.69 6.77 2.55
C CYS A 112 10.83 7.08 1.59
N TRP A 113 11.69 6.11 1.27
CA TRP A 113 12.86 6.33 0.46
C TRP A 113 12.65 5.83 -0.97
N ASP A 114 12.62 6.77 -1.91
CA ASP A 114 12.36 6.51 -3.33
C ASP A 114 13.42 5.62 -4.01
N ASP A 115 14.60 5.44 -3.41
CA ASP A 115 15.68 4.61 -3.97
C ASP A 115 15.55 3.11 -3.61
N VAL A 116 14.66 2.75 -2.69
CA VAL A 116 14.36 1.34 -2.36
C VAL A 116 13.17 0.89 -3.19
N LEU A 117 13.43 0.09 -4.22
CA LEU A 117 12.43 -0.29 -5.21
C LEU A 117 11.83 -1.66 -4.92
N ASP A 118 10.65 -1.89 -5.50
CA ASP A 118 10.00 -3.20 -5.44
C ASP A 118 10.92 -4.30 -6.00
N GLY A 119 11.08 -5.38 -5.24
CA GLY A 119 11.99 -6.48 -5.55
C GLY A 119 13.42 -6.30 -5.04
N ASP A 120 13.81 -5.14 -4.52
CA ASP A 120 15.16 -4.97 -3.97
C ASP A 120 15.40 -5.83 -2.72
N VAL A 121 16.65 -6.23 -2.53
CA VAL A 121 17.11 -7.07 -1.42
C VAL A 121 17.55 -6.20 -0.25
N LEU A 122 17.09 -6.56 0.95
CA LEU A 122 17.37 -5.86 2.20
C LEU A 122 18.28 -6.74 3.06
N VAL A 123 19.41 -6.18 3.49
CA VAL A 123 20.43 -6.89 4.28
C VAL A 123 20.62 -6.18 5.62
N ILE A 124 20.38 -6.91 6.71
CA ILE A 124 20.54 -6.43 8.09
C ILE A 124 21.47 -7.40 8.82
N GLU A 125 22.76 -7.27 8.56
CA GLU A 125 23.80 -8.22 9.00
C GLU A 125 23.81 -8.45 10.51
N ARG A 126 23.64 -7.37 11.29
CA ARG A 126 23.68 -7.41 12.75
C ARG A 126 22.55 -8.26 13.34
N GLU A 127 21.42 -8.32 12.66
CA GLU A 127 20.24 -9.09 13.08
C GLU A 127 20.16 -10.44 12.36
N GLN A 128 21.13 -10.75 11.47
CA GLN A 128 21.12 -11.93 10.61
C GLN A 128 19.82 -12.05 9.79
N VAL A 129 19.29 -10.89 9.36
CA VAL A 129 18.06 -10.81 8.56
C VAL A 129 18.41 -10.46 7.13
N VAL A 130 17.95 -11.29 6.19
CA VAL A 130 17.96 -10.99 4.76
C VAL A 130 16.55 -11.17 4.23
N GLY A 131 16.10 -10.23 3.42
CA GLY A 131 14.76 -10.20 2.86
C GLY A 131 14.72 -9.47 1.54
N PHE A 132 13.52 -9.26 1.03
CA PHE A 132 13.29 -8.40 -0.14
C PHE A 132 12.02 -7.59 0.05
N LEU A 133 11.92 -6.47 -0.68
CA LEU A 133 10.74 -5.63 -0.69
C LEU A 133 9.70 -6.21 -1.67
N ARG A 134 8.48 -6.43 -1.18
CA ARG A 134 7.31 -6.76 -2.01
C ARG A 134 6.32 -5.62 -1.94
N SER A 135 6.21 -4.84 -3.00
CA SER A 135 5.47 -3.58 -3.06
C SER A 135 5.89 -2.66 -1.90
N ALA A 136 5.05 -2.52 -0.86
CA ALA A 136 5.35 -1.74 0.34
C ALA A 136 5.54 -2.62 1.58
N TRP A 137 5.74 -3.93 1.40
CA TRP A 137 5.76 -4.94 2.46
C TRP A 137 7.11 -5.68 2.44
N PRO A 138 8.09 -5.23 3.23
CA PRO A 138 9.38 -5.93 3.32
C PRO A 138 9.22 -7.25 4.07
N GLY A 139 9.74 -8.33 3.49
CA GLY A 139 9.64 -9.68 4.05
C GLY A 139 10.99 -10.37 4.15
N ALA A 140 11.24 -11.03 5.28
CA ALA A 140 12.45 -11.81 5.53
C ALA A 140 12.34 -13.23 4.95
N ILE A 141 13.43 -13.70 4.34
CA ILE A 141 13.59 -15.10 3.90
C ILE A 141 14.42 -15.92 4.90
N THR A 142 15.15 -15.25 5.78
CA THR A 142 15.90 -15.84 6.90
C THR A 142 14.97 -16.21 8.05
N ALA A 143 15.40 -17.15 8.89
CA ALA A 143 14.66 -17.56 10.08
C ALA A 143 14.50 -16.41 11.09
N ALA A 144 15.56 -15.61 11.26
CA ALA A 144 15.45 -14.32 11.91
C ALA A 144 14.72 -13.34 10.97
N HIS A 145 13.70 -12.65 11.48
CA HIS A 145 12.93 -11.69 10.69
C HIS A 145 12.81 -10.31 11.34
N GLY A 146 13.09 -10.18 12.65
CA GLY A 146 12.97 -8.91 13.37
C GLY A 146 11.59 -8.28 13.17
N GLU A 147 11.58 -7.02 12.74
CA GLU A 147 10.35 -6.27 12.40
C GLU A 147 9.82 -6.51 10.98
N LEU A 148 10.53 -7.28 10.14
CA LEU A 148 10.07 -7.60 8.78
C LEU A 148 8.98 -8.68 8.80
N HIS A 149 8.16 -8.72 7.74
CA HIS A 149 7.15 -9.75 7.57
C HIS A 149 7.79 -11.12 7.30
N THR A 150 7.05 -12.20 7.56
CA THR A 150 7.44 -13.56 7.18
C THR A 150 6.58 -14.06 6.03
N PHE A 151 7.13 -14.94 5.21
CA PHE A 151 6.40 -15.59 4.13
C PHE A 151 5.82 -16.93 4.62
N THR A 152 4.52 -17.12 4.40
CA THR A 152 3.81 -18.37 4.73
C THR A 152 3.82 -19.39 3.58
N ALA A 153 4.23 -18.97 2.40
CA ALA A 153 4.35 -19.79 1.20
C ALA A 153 5.76 -19.63 0.61
N ASP A 154 6.09 -20.50 -0.35
CA ASP A 154 7.34 -20.42 -1.11
C ASP A 154 7.51 -19.02 -1.75
N PRO A 155 8.49 -18.22 -1.32
CA PRO A 155 8.70 -16.85 -1.81
C PRO A 155 8.91 -16.78 -3.32
N ARG A 156 9.44 -17.85 -3.93
CA ARG A 156 9.67 -17.93 -5.38
C ARG A 156 8.40 -17.96 -6.21
N LYS A 157 7.25 -18.27 -5.61
CA LYS A 157 5.95 -18.41 -6.29
C LYS A 157 5.02 -17.23 -6.03
N ILE A 158 5.47 -16.25 -5.25
CA ILE A 158 4.69 -15.05 -4.96
C ILE A 158 4.51 -14.25 -6.25
N ASP A 159 3.29 -13.76 -6.47
CA ASP A 159 2.90 -12.91 -7.60
C ASP A 159 3.39 -13.48 -8.94
N ASP A 160 3.04 -14.75 -9.21
CA ASP A 160 3.40 -15.51 -10.41
C ASP A 160 4.92 -15.60 -10.69
N GLY A 161 5.72 -15.55 -9.62
CA GLY A 161 7.17 -15.70 -9.68
C GLY A 161 7.94 -14.41 -9.96
N LYS A 162 7.25 -13.25 -9.87
CA LYS A 162 7.85 -11.92 -10.07
C LYS A 162 9.15 -11.70 -9.30
N TYR A 163 9.28 -12.24 -8.08
CA TYR A 163 10.43 -12.02 -7.20
C TYR A 163 11.46 -13.15 -7.21
N ALA A 164 11.42 -14.06 -8.19
CA ALA A 164 12.34 -15.20 -8.22
C ALA A 164 13.82 -14.77 -8.16
N ALA A 165 14.22 -13.74 -8.91
CA ALA A 165 15.58 -13.20 -8.89
C ALA A 165 15.95 -12.58 -7.53
N SER A 166 15.03 -11.85 -6.90
CA SER A 166 15.21 -11.26 -5.56
C SER A 166 15.41 -12.34 -4.51
N VAL A 167 14.62 -13.42 -4.57
CA VAL A 167 14.72 -14.55 -3.66
C VAL A 167 16.05 -15.28 -3.84
N GLU A 168 16.47 -15.54 -5.08
CA GLU A 168 17.76 -16.18 -5.36
C GLU A 168 18.95 -15.35 -4.83
N LEU A 169 18.93 -14.04 -5.06
CA LEU A 169 19.97 -13.13 -4.58
C LEU A 169 19.98 -13.05 -3.04
N ALA A 170 18.81 -12.88 -2.43
CA ALA A 170 18.67 -12.83 -0.98
C ALA A 170 19.16 -14.13 -0.33
N GLU A 171 18.81 -15.30 -0.88
CA GLU A 171 19.28 -16.58 -0.34
C GLU A 171 20.79 -16.74 -0.48
N GLN A 172 21.37 -16.29 -1.59
CA GLN A 172 22.82 -16.31 -1.77
C GLN A 172 23.51 -15.46 -0.70
N ILE A 173 23.02 -14.24 -0.46
CA ILE A 173 23.56 -13.34 0.57
C ILE A 173 23.37 -13.94 1.97
N ALA A 174 22.22 -14.54 2.26
CA ALA A 174 21.98 -15.21 3.55
C ALA A 174 22.98 -16.35 3.78
N ARG A 175 23.26 -17.18 2.76
CA ARG A 175 24.29 -18.23 2.84
C ARG A 175 25.68 -17.65 3.05
N ASP A 176 26.03 -16.57 2.36
CA ASP A 176 27.34 -15.91 2.50
C ASP A 176 27.53 -15.30 3.90
N LEU A 177 26.45 -14.84 4.52
CA LEU A 177 26.43 -14.36 5.91
C LEU A 177 26.37 -15.48 6.96
N GLY A 178 26.03 -16.70 6.55
CA GLY A 178 25.76 -17.82 7.47
C GLY A 178 24.42 -17.70 8.21
N ALA A 179 23.49 -16.89 7.70
CA ALA A 179 22.17 -16.72 8.27
C ALA A 179 21.24 -17.88 7.83
N PRO A 180 20.57 -18.59 8.76
CA PRO A 180 19.69 -19.71 8.42
C PRO A 180 18.43 -19.24 7.68
N LEU A 181 17.98 -20.00 6.67
CA LEU A 181 16.76 -19.71 5.92
C LEU A 181 15.50 -20.18 6.67
N ALA A 182 14.39 -19.45 6.56
CA ALA A 182 13.13 -19.78 7.23
C ALA A 182 12.53 -21.11 6.74
N ILE A 183 12.63 -21.38 5.44
CA ILE A 183 12.08 -22.59 4.80
C ILE A 183 12.82 -23.86 5.27
N GLU A 184 14.11 -23.74 5.57
CA GLU A 184 14.90 -24.85 6.11
C GLU A 184 14.45 -25.22 7.53
N GLN A 185 13.95 -24.27 8.33
CA GLN A 185 13.44 -24.55 9.67
C GLN A 185 12.05 -25.18 9.67
N GLN A 186 11.17 -24.76 8.76
CA GLN A 186 9.82 -25.35 8.64
C GLN A 186 9.87 -26.84 8.26
N GLY A 187 10.90 -27.29 7.53
CA GLY A 187 11.11 -28.71 7.22
C GLY A 187 11.57 -29.54 8.42
N VAL A 188 12.29 -28.95 9.38
CA VAL A 188 12.82 -29.64 10.57
C VAL A 188 11.77 -29.71 11.68
N GLU A 189 10.93 -28.67 11.83
CA GLU A 189 9.89 -28.62 12.85
C GLU A 189 8.72 -29.56 12.55
N ALA A 190 8.40 -29.79 11.27
CA ALA A 190 7.37 -30.74 10.85
C ALA A 190 7.75 -32.22 11.10
N GLU A 191 9.04 -32.54 11.24
CA GLU A 191 9.53 -33.91 11.47
C GLU A 191 9.54 -34.30 12.96
N LEU A 192 9.50 -33.33 13.89
CA LEU A 192 9.63 -33.58 15.33
C LEU A 192 8.31 -33.55 16.12
N VAL A 193 7.17 -33.31 15.46
CA VAL A 193 5.87 -33.44 16.11
C VAL A 193 5.42 -34.90 16.02
N GLU A 194 5.94 -35.74 16.93
CA GLU A 194 5.24 -36.98 17.25
C GLU A 194 3.81 -36.62 17.66
N PRO A 195 2.77 -37.28 17.11
CA PRO A 195 1.40 -36.97 17.47
C PRO A 195 1.19 -37.29 18.94
N VAL A 196 1.05 -36.27 19.78
CA VAL A 196 0.49 -36.40 21.13
C VAL A 196 -0.99 -36.75 20.96
N VAL A 197 -1.25 -38.03 20.73
CA VAL A 197 -2.55 -38.64 20.96
C VAL A 197 -2.66 -38.90 22.46
N ASP A 198 -3.85 -38.61 23.00
CA ASP A 198 -4.24 -38.70 24.41
C ASP A 198 -3.98 -37.46 25.28
N ALA A 199 -4.70 -36.38 24.96
CA ALA A 199 -5.27 -35.54 26.01
C ALA A 199 -6.79 -35.73 25.98
N GLU A 200 -7.29 -36.50 26.94
CA GLU A 200 -8.71 -36.70 27.17
C GLU A 200 -9.44 -35.34 27.21
N GLN A 201 -10.46 -35.21 26.37
CA GLN A 201 -11.41 -34.11 26.43
C GLN A 201 -12.22 -34.23 27.72
N GLY A 202 -11.67 -33.77 28.84
CA GLY A 202 -12.46 -33.42 30.00
C GLY A 202 -13.43 -32.32 29.61
N GLU A 203 -14.72 -32.54 29.87
CA GLU A 203 -15.81 -31.58 29.68
C GLU A 203 -15.54 -30.30 30.50
N ALA A 204 -14.71 -29.40 29.97
CA ALA A 204 -14.59 -28.04 30.46
C ALA A 204 -15.82 -27.27 29.97
N THR A 205 -16.91 -27.38 30.73
CA THR A 205 -17.99 -26.41 30.69
C THR A 205 -17.41 -25.06 31.07
N TRP A 206 -17.14 -24.21 30.08
CA TRP A 206 -16.90 -22.78 30.29
C TRP A 206 -18.17 -22.17 30.86
N GLN A 207 -18.37 -22.28 32.17
CA GLN A 207 -19.27 -21.40 32.90
C GLN A 207 -18.57 -20.05 32.99
N GLY A 208 -18.78 -19.20 31.98
CA GLY A 208 -18.51 -17.78 32.08
C GLY A 208 -19.34 -17.22 33.23
N ALA A 209 -18.74 -17.14 34.42
CA ALA A 209 -19.27 -16.35 35.51
C ALA A 209 -19.17 -14.89 35.06
N TRP A 210 -20.25 -14.39 34.47
CA TRP A 210 -20.43 -12.97 34.23
C TRP A 210 -20.27 -12.26 35.56
N ILE A 211 -19.33 -11.32 35.61
CA ILE A 211 -19.13 -10.42 36.75
C ILE A 211 -20.45 -9.64 36.90
N ALA A 212 -21.31 -10.09 37.80
CA ALA A 212 -22.43 -9.31 38.31
C ALA A 212 -21.92 -8.49 39.50
N ASP A 213 -22.48 -7.31 39.71
CA ASP A 213 -22.30 -6.60 40.97
C ASP A 213 -23.00 -7.35 42.13
N GLU A 214 -22.77 -6.90 43.36
CA GLU A 214 -23.32 -7.52 44.58
C GLU A 214 -24.87 -7.55 44.61
N ASP A 215 -25.52 -6.79 43.72
CA ASP A 215 -26.98 -6.69 43.58
C ASP A 215 -27.55 -7.55 42.42
N GLY A 216 -26.69 -8.30 41.70
CA GLY A 216 -27.12 -9.23 40.65
C GLY A 216 -27.56 -8.54 39.36
N GLN A 217 -27.18 -7.29 39.12
CA GLN A 217 -27.54 -6.58 37.90
C GLN A 217 -26.55 -6.90 36.77
N GLN A 218 -27.09 -7.37 35.64
CA GLN A 218 -26.30 -7.66 34.46
C GLN A 218 -25.81 -6.33 33.85
N LEU A 219 -24.50 -6.07 33.87
CA LEU A 219 -23.90 -4.86 33.31
C LEU A 219 -24.06 -4.87 31.78
N THR A 220 -25.09 -4.22 31.28
CA THR A 220 -25.23 -3.93 29.84
C THR A 220 -24.37 -2.72 29.50
N PHE A 221 -23.52 -2.87 28.48
CA PHE A 221 -22.71 -1.79 27.94
C PHE A 221 -23.62 -0.88 27.11
N ASP A 222 -24.32 0.06 27.74
CA ASP A 222 -24.93 1.15 27.00
C ASP A 222 -23.81 2.09 26.54
N GLY A 223 -23.70 2.30 25.24
CA GLY A 223 -22.63 3.11 24.63
C GLY A 223 -22.78 4.61 24.88
N THR A 224 -23.31 5.01 26.03
CA THR A 224 -23.75 6.37 26.34
C THR A 224 -23.00 7.05 27.47
N ARG A 225 -21.94 6.43 28.02
CA ARG A 225 -21.03 7.14 28.93
C ARG A 225 -19.99 7.93 28.13
N PRO A 226 -19.95 9.27 28.25
CA PRO A 226 -18.77 10.03 27.89
C PRO A 226 -17.66 9.69 28.90
N ASP A 227 -16.43 9.62 28.42
CA ASP A 227 -15.21 9.64 29.24
C ASP A 227 -14.79 8.30 29.87
N CYS A 228 -14.49 7.30 29.03
CA CYS A 228 -13.52 6.27 29.43
C CYS A 228 -12.10 6.85 29.31
N GLN A 229 -11.57 7.35 30.43
CA GLN A 229 -10.11 7.46 30.58
C GLN A 229 -9.53 6.05 30.51
N GLN A 230 -8.99 5.67 29.35
CA GLN A 230 -8.10 4.52 29.24
C GLN A 230 -6.88 4.81 30.11
N GLY A 231 -6.82 4.14 31.25
CA GLY A 231 -5.69 4.20 32.16
C GLY A 231 -4.40 3.79 31.44
N THR A 232 -3.38 4.63 31.57
CA THR A 232 -1.96 4.28 31.43
C THR A 232 -1.67 3.05 32.27
N LEU A 233 -1.49 1.91 31.60
CA LEU A 233 -1.19 0.63 32.24
C LEU A 233 0.10 0.04 31.69
N PHE A 234 1.15 0.85 31.60
CA PHE A 234 2.54 0.38 31.59
C PHE A 234 3.44 1.46 32.20
N ALA A 235 3.87 1.21 33.44
CA ALA A 235 5.04 1.82 34.06
C ALA A 235 5.81 0.70 34.77
#